data_AF-A0A4Q5PRV2-F1
#
_entry.id   AF-A0A4Q5PRV2-F1
#
_cell.length_a   1.000
_cell.length_b   1.000
_cell.length_c   1.000
_cell.angle_alpha   90.00
_cell.angle_beta   90.00
_cell.angle_gamma   90.00
#
_symmetry.space_group_name_H-M   'P 1'
#
loop_
_entity.id
_entity.type
_entity.pdbx_description
1 polymer ?
#
loop_
_entity_poly.entity_id
_entity_poly.type
_entity_poly.pdbx_seq_one_letter_code
_entity_poly.pdbx_strand_id
1 'polypeptide(L)'
;MTWNSPLLAVLMVVAAAGAQAQAVYRTVGPDGKVIFSDKPPVDSTSNVTVSGKPKAPLPERPGSGALDAATGLPANSPQAARAAAASAAAAAAAADAADRKLGPMRAPPAAPPPNNTGPADPALARAVAAGLAHESLVTQMEDICLRTLPTSSKRYTVSEAWKQRNVALLNKMRMVLADNFAGAQRVAINADMKAEVEKTLGPVDKATPAARIKWCDKSSDEVASGVMDLAVKANIAQPLNAYKLR
;
A
#
# COMPACT_ATOMS: atom_id res chain seq x y z
N MET A 1 7.19 -26.19 -62.34
CA MET A 1 7.76 -24.86 -62.05
C MET A 1 7.63 -24.61 -60.56
N THR A 2 8.52 -25.22 -59.77
CA THR A 2 9.76 -24.63 -59.20
C THR A 2 9.48 -23.66 -58.05
N TRP A 3 9.62 -24.20 -56.84
CA TRP A 3 9.84 -23.53 -55.55
C TRP A 3 10.86 -22.38 -55.64
N ASN A 4 10.71 -21.36 -54.80
CA ASN A 4 11.86 -20.72 -54.15
C ASN A 4 11.50 -19.98 -52.86
N SER A 5 11.97 -20.54 -51.75
CA SER A 5 12.00 -20.00 -50.40
C SER A 5 13.08 -18.92 -50.27
N PRO A 6 12.79 -17.71 -49.75
CA PRO A 6 13.82 -16.76 -49.35
C PRO A 6 14.15 -16.91 -47.85
N LEU A 7 14.30 -18.15 -47.37
CA LEU A 7 14.44 -18.46 -45.93
C LEU A 7 15.90 -18.54 -45.45
N LEU A 8 16.90 -18.14 -46.26
CA LEU A 8 18.31 -18.37 -45.90
C LEU A 8 19.25 -17.14 -45.89
N ALA A 9 18.81 -15.94 -46.28
CA ALA A 9 19.73 -14.80 -46.45
C ALA A 9 19.72 -13.74 -45.33
N VAL A 10 18.81 -13.82 -44.34
CA VAL A 10 18.72 -12.81 -43.26
C VAL A 10 19.39 -13.28 -41.95
N LEU A 11 20.00 -14.47 -41.94
CA LEU A 11 20.59 -15.07 -40.73
C LEU A 11 22.05 -14.65 -40.44
N MET A 12 22.64 -13.67 -41.15
CA MET A 12 24.09 -13.42 -41.12
C MET A 12 24.51 -11.93 -41.08
N VAL A 13 23.77 -11.05 -40.39
CA VAL A 13 24.19 -9.63 -40.20
C VAL A 13 24.03 -9.08 -38.78
N VAL A 14 23.41 -9.77 -37.82
CA VAL A 14 23.24 -9.23 -36.45
C VAL A 14 24.22 -9.89 -35.47
N ALA A 15 25.51 -9.63 -35.68
CA ALA A 15 26.59 -10.07 -34.81
C ALA A 15 27.62 -8.94 -34.57
N ALA A 16 27.19 -7.82 -33.98
CA ALA A 16 28.10 -6.81 -33.40
C ALA A 16 27.33 -5.74 -32.60
N ALA A 17 26.84 -6.06 -31.40
CA ALA A 17 26.45 -5.06 -30.40
C ALA A 17 26.52 -5.65 -28.98
N GLY A 18 27.67 -6.22 -28.62
CA GLY A 18 27.98 -6.68 -27.26
C GLY A 18 29.00 -5.76 -26.60
N ALA A 19 28.70 -4.46 -26.49
CA ALA A 19 29.47 -3.55 -25.65
C ALA A 19 28.84 -3.52 -24.26
N GLN A 20 29.53 -4.14 -23.31
CA GLN A 20 29.14 -4.30 -21.91
C GLN A 20 28.87 -2.91 -21.30
N ALA A 21 27.62 -2.60 -20.97
CA ALA A 21 27.33 -1.49 -20.08
C ALA A 21 27.82 -1.87 -18.68
N GLN A 22 28.83 -1.18 -18.17
CA GLN A 22 29.19 -1.26 -16.75
C GLN A 22 27.93 -0.92 -15.95
N ALA A 23 27.49 -1.84 -15.09
CA ALA A 23 26.31 -1.63 -14.26
C ALA A 23 26.62 -0.57 -13.20
N VAL A 24 26.52 0.70 -13.59
CA VAL A 24 26.63 1.83 -12.66
C VAL A 24 25.36 1.84 -11.83
N TYR A 25 25.49 1.49 -10.55
CA TYR A 25 24.35 1.42 -9.64
C TYR A 25 23.86 2.83 -9.37
N ARG A 26 22.68 3.16 -9.89
CA ARG A 26 22.00 4.41 -9.61
C ARG A 26 21.17 4.26 -8.35
N THR A 27 21.43 5.10 -7.36
CA THR A 27 20.55 5.25 -6.22
C THR A 27 19.83 6.58 -6.37
N VAL A 28 18.51 6.52 -6.54
CA VAL A 28 17.66 7.71 -6.53
C VAL A 28 17.28 7.96 -5.09
N GLY A 29 17.82 9.04 -4.52
CA GLY A 29 17.36 9.53 -3.24
C GLY A 29 15.92 10.04 -3.33
N PRO A 30 15.19 10.13 -2.20
CA PRO A 30 13.84 10.68 -2.13
C PRO A 30 13.74 12.13 -2.64
N ASP A 31 14.88 12.82 -2.76
CA ASP A 31 15.02 14.19 -3.26
C ASP A 31 15.20 14.28 -4.79
N GLY A 32 15.14 13.14 -5.50
CA GLY A 32 15.34 13.07 -6.97
C GLY A 32 16.79 13.16 -7.43
N LYS A 33 17.75 13.27 -6.49
CA LYS A 33 19.18 13.27 -6.80
C LYS A 33 19.66 11.86 -7.14
N VAL A 34 20.25 11.71 -8.31
CA VAL A 34 20.82 10.45 -8.80
C VAL A 34 22.28 10.38 -8.38
N ILE A 35 22.62 9.45 -7.49
CA ILE A 35 24.01 9.13 -7.15
C ILE A 35 24.39 7.88 -7.93
N PHE A 36 25.49 7.95 -8.66
CA PHE A 36 26.06 6.84 -9.41
C PHE A 36 27.19 6.21 -8.59
N SER A 37 27.05 4.94 -8.21
CA SER A 37 28.06 4.19 -7.47
C SER A 37 28.59 3.03 -8.30
N ASP A 38 29.90 2.88 -8.31
CA ASP A 38 30.64 1.82 -9.02
C ASP A 38 30.86 0.58 -8.14
N LYS A 39 30.31 0.57 -6.92
CA LYS A 39 30.45 -0.54 -5.97
C LYS A 39 29.18 -1.40 -5.94
N PRO A 40 29.26 -2.72 -6.18
CA PRO A 40 28.11 -3.61 -6.03
C PRO A 40 27.62 -3.65 -4.57
N PRO A 41 26.30 -3.74 -4.32
CA PRO A 41 25.75 -3.81 -2.96
C PRO A 41 26.27 -5.05 -2.23
N VAL A 42 26.79 -4.87 -1.00
CA VAL A 42 27.04 -5.99 -0.08
C VAL A 42 25.70 -6.38 0.56
N ASP A 43 25.27 -7.61 0.32
CA ASP A 43 24.08 -8.19 0.94
C ASP A 43 24.23 -8.16 2.47
N SER A 44 23.38 -7.36 3.12
CA SER A 44 23.09 -7.51 4.55
C SER A 44 21.86 -8.40 4.67
N THR A 45 22.04 -9.72 4.59
CA THR A 45 20.96 -10.67 4.88
C THR A 45 21.33 -11.57 6.05
N SER A 46 20.51 -11.45 7.08
CA SER A 46 20.31 -12.38 8.18
C SER A 46 20.33 -13.83 7.70
N ASN A 47 21.12 -14.63 8.41
CA ASN A 47 21.39 -16.05 8.24
C ASN A 47 20.11 -16.92 8.22
N VAL A 48 19.90 -17.67 7.13
CA VAL A 48 19.23 -18.99 7.16
C VAL A 48 19.95 -19.91 6.17
N THR A 49 20.77 -20.84 6.69
CA THR A 49 21.32 -21.97 5.93
C THR A 49 20.72 -23.28 6.43
N VAL A 50 20.20 -24.09 5.50
CA VAL A 50 19.69 -25.45 5.71
C VAL A 50 20.72 -26.49 5.21
N SER A 51 20.82 -27.59 5.98
CA SER A 51 21.28 -28.96 5.65
C SER A 51 22.75 -29.38 5.79
N GLY A 52 22.97 -30.38 6.67
CA GLY A 52 23.83 -31.56 6.40
C GLY A 52 24.92 -31.92 7.43
N LYS A 53 24.67 -32.93 8.28
CA LYS A 53 25.49 -33.56 9.36
C LYS A 53 26.73 -34.38 8.83
N PRO A 54 27.60 -35.07 9.64
CA PRO A 54 27.72 -35.25 11.11
C PRO A 54 29.17 -35.23 11.74
N LYS A 55 29.27 -35.14 13.09
CA LYS A 55 30.00 -36.04 14.05
C LYS A 55 30.58 -35.29 15.29
N ALA A 56 30.32 -35.87 16.47
CA ALA A 56 30.54 -35.45 17.88
C ALA A 56 32.03 -35.51 18.37
N PRO A 57 32.43 -35.17 19.63
CA PRO A 57 31.66 -34.99 20.89
C PRO A 57 32.05 -33.81 21.85
N LEU A 58 31.26 -33.74 22.94
CA LEU A 58 31.19 -32.87 24.15
C LEU A 58 32.51 -32.58 24.95
N PRO A 59 32.54 -31.57 25.86
CA PRO A 59 31.99 -31.59 27.26
C PRO A 59 31.15 -30.34 27.66
N GLU A 60 29.95 -30.48 28.26
CA GLU A 60 29.58 -30.41 29.70
C GLU A 60 29.93 -29.07 30.43
N ARG A 61 28.94 -28.15 30.62
CA ARG A 61 28.12 -27.83 31.84
C ARG A 61 28.73 -26.72 32.73
N PRO A 62 28.03 -26.06 33.69
CA PRO A 62 26.59 -25.89 34.01
C PRO A 62 26.17 -24.39 33.99
N GLY A 63 24.90 -23.95 33.90
CA GLY A 63 23.74 -24.21 34.75
C GLY A 63 23.41 -22.95 35.58
N SER A 64 22.27 -22.30 35.31
CA SER A 64 21.45 -21.57 36.29
C SER A 64 20.10 -21.27 35.65
N GLY A 65 19.04 -21.83 36.23
CA GLY A 65 17.66 -21.60 35.85
C GLY A 65 16.99 -20.55 36.72
N ALA A 66 15.66 -20.67 36.73
CA ALA A 66 14.63 -19.92 37.50
C ALA A 66 14.15 -18.62 36.83
N LEU A 67 12.93 -18.63 36.24
CA LEU A 67 11.62 -18.29 36.86
C LEU A 67 11.51 -16.74 37.02
N ASP A 68 10.53 -16.03 36.48
CA ASP A 68 9.10 -16.11 36.80
C ASP A 68 8.18 -15.47 35.74
N ALA A 69 6.92 -15.91 35.79
CA ALA A 69 5.78 -15.39 35.06
C ALA A 69 5.14 -14.16 35.76
N ALA A 70 4.31 -13.46 34.97
CA ALA A 70 3.14 -12.68 35.37
C ALA A 70 3.34 -11.30 36.04
N THR A 71 2.89 -10.27 35.32
CA THR A 71 2.01 -9.18 35.81
C THR A 71 1.64 -8.35 34.57
N GLY A 72 0.38 -8.22 34.13
CA GLY A 72 -0.83 -8.15 34.92
C GLY A 72 -0.89 -6.84 35.70
N LEU A 73 -0.74 -5.69 35.03
CA LEU A 73 -0.86 -4.38 35.68
C LEU A 73 -2.16 -3.67 35.25
N PRO A 74 -2.98 -3.18 36.21
CA PRO A 74 -4.20 -2.44 35.92
C PRO A 74 -3.90 -1.05 35.33
N ALA A 75 -4.81 -0.59 34.47
CA ALA A 75 -4.73 0.65 33.69
C ALA A 75 -4.73 1.97 34.50
N ASN A 76 -4.52 1.94 35.82
CA ASN A 76 -4.64 3.10 36.69
C ASN A 76 -3.47 3.26 37.68
N SER A 77 -2.28 2.82 37.28
CA SER A 77 -1.04 3.08 38.02
C SER A 77 -0.35 4.35 37.50
N PRO A 78 0.21 5.22 38.35
CA PRO A 78 0.95 6.42 37.92
C PRO A 78 2.16 6.10 37.02
N GLN A 79 2.60 4.84 37.02
CA GLN A 79 3.65 4.32 36.15
C GLN A 79 3.18 4.09 34.70
N ALA A 80 1.91 3.71 34.49
CA ALA A 80 1.30 3.63 33.15
C ALA A 80 1.06 5.03 32.56
N ALA A 81 0.64 5.99 33.39
CA ALA A 81 0.51 7.40 33.00
C ALA A 81 1.87 8.03 32.64
N ARG A 82 2.93 7.70 33.39
CA ARG A 82 4.31 8.12 33.07
C ARG A 82 4.84 7.46 31.80
N ALA A 83 4.53 6.19 31.55
CA ALA A 83 4.90 5.52 30.30
C ALA A 83 4.16 6.12 29.09
N ALA A 84 2.88 6.44 29.23
CA ALA A 84 2.10 7.14 28.20
C ALA A 84 2.64 8.56 27.94
N ALA A 85 2.95 9.34 28.99
CA ALA A 85 3.55 10.67 28.87
C ALA A 85 4.96 10.62 28.25
N ALA A 86 5.77 9.62 28.60
CA ALA A 86 7.08 9.42 27.98
C ALA A 86 6.97 9.02 26.51
N SER A 87 5.97 8.20 26.14
CA SER A 87 5.71 7.83 24.74
C SER A 87 5.19 9.03 23.91
N ALA A 88 4.37 9.89 24.50
CA ALA A 88 3.91 11.12 23.87
C ALA A 88 5.04 12.15 23.70
N ALA A 89 5.92 12.29 24.70
CA ALA A 89 7.10 13.14 24.62
C ALA A 89 8.11 12.62 23.58
N ALA A 90 8.30 11.31 23.47
CA ALA A 90 9.13 10.70 22.45
C ALA A 90 8.54 10.88 21.03
N ALA A 91 7.22 10.80 20.87
CA ALA A 91 6.55 11.07 19.60
C ALA A 91 6.64 12.55 19.21
N ALA A 92 6.53 13.47 20.16
CA ALA A 92 6.71 14.91 19.93
C ALA A 92 8.17 15.25 19.57
N ALA A 93 9.16 14.63 20.23
CA ALA A 93 10.57 14.79 19.91
C ALA A 93 10.94 14.18 18.56
N ALA A 94 10.30 13.08 18.15
CA ALA A 94 10.48 12.49 16.81
C ALA A 94 9.87 13.37 15.71
N ALA A 95 8.76 14.08 15.99
CA ALA A 95 8.19 15.07 15.08
C ALA A 95 9.10 16.31 14.94
N ASP A 96 9.67 16.82 16.03
CA ASP A 96 10.62 17.96 16.01
C ASP A 96 11.95 17.60 15.33
N ALA A 97 12.44 16.36 15.51
CA ALA A 97 13.64 15.86 14.86
C ALA A 97 13.45 15.60 13.35
N ALA A 98 12.23 15.25 12.92
CA ALA A 98 11.88 15.15 11.51
C ALA A 98 11.80 16.53 10.83
N ASP A 99 11.37 17.56 11.56
CA ASP A 99 11.29 18.95 11.08
C ASP A 99 12.69 19.56 10.89
N ARG A 100 13.66 19.30 11.78
CA ARG A 100 15.03 19.85 11.69
C ARG A 100 15.95 19.21 10.64
N LYS A 101 15.65 18.00 10.15
CA LYS A 101 16.50 17.30 9.17
C LYS A 101 16.20 17.68 7.72
N LEU A 102 15.09 18.35 7.48
CA LEU A 102 14.78 19.01 6.21
C LEU A 102 15.29 20.45 6.37
N GLY A 103 16.23 20.90 5.54
CA GLY A 103 16.53 22.33 5.44
C GLY A 103 15.27 23.14 5.10
N PRO A 104 15.33 24.46 4.85
CA PRO A 104 14.14 25.26 4.51
C PRO A 104 13.58 24.84 3.13
N MET A 105 12.93 23.68 3.08
CA MET A 105 12.03 23.28 2.03
C MET A 105 10.85 24.22 2.18
N ARG A 106 10.81 25.18 1.26
CA ARG A 106 9.68 26.05 1.00
C ARG A 106 8.42 25.21 1.14
N ALA A 107 7.62 25.51 2.17
CA ALA A 107 6.39 24.79 2.45
C ALA A 107 5.62 24.61 1.13
N PRO A 108 5.10 23.41 0.84
CA PRO A 108 4.24 23.23 -0.32
C PRO A 108 3.18 24.33 -0.28
N PRO A 109 2.89 25.00 -1.41
CA PRO A 109 1.95 26.10 -1.42
C PRO A 109 0.68 25.64 -0.73
N ALA A 110 0.25 26.41 0.28
CA ALA A 110 -0.97 26.14 1.01
C ALA A 110 -2.07 25.86 -0.01
N ALA A 111 -2.70 24.68 0.10
CA ALA A 111 -3.81 24.34 -0.77
C ALA A 111 -4.81 25.50 -0.73
N PRO A 112 -5.35 25.93 -1.88
CA PRO A 112 -6.32 27.02 -1.90
C PRO A 112 -7.44 26.72 -0.90
N PRO A 113 -7.90 27.72 -0.14
CA PRO A 113 -8.99 27.52 0.81
C PRO A 113 -10.19 26.94 0.07
N PRO A 114 -10.96 26.05 0.71
CA PRO A 114 -12.15 25.47 0.08
C PRO A 114 -13.08 26.61 -0.35
N ASN A 115 -13.62 26.51 -1.57
CA ASN A 115 -14.51 27.53 -2.15
C ASN A 115 -15.88 27.59 -1.45
N ASN A 116 -16.15 26.70 -0.48
CA ASN A 116 -17.37 26.66 0.31
C ASN A 116 -17.04 26.72 1.81
N THR A 117 -17.46 27.80 2.46
CA THR A 117 -17.49 27.94 3.94
C THR A 117 -18.80 27.42 4.55
N GLY A 118 -19.72 26.90 3.74
CA GLY A 118 -20.96 26.29 4.21
C GLY A 118 -20.74 24.90 4.83
N PRO A 119 -21.63 24.44 5.73
CA PRO A 119 -21.58 23.08 6.25
C PRO A 119 -21.69 22.09 5.09
N ALA A 120 -20.66 21.27 4.90
CA ALA A 120 -20.63 20.27 3.85
C ALA A 120 -21.78 19.26 4.04
N ASP A 121 -22.45 18.91 2.94
CA ASP A 121 -23.53 17.92 2.96
C ASP A 121 -23.02 16.57 3.50
N PRO A 122 -23.56 16.05 4.62
CA PRO A 122 -23.13 14.77 5.19
C PRO A 122 -23.41 13.57 4.27
N ALA A 123 -24.38 13.66 3.36
CA ALA A 123 -24.61 12.62 2.35
C ALA A 123 -23.47 12.59 1.33
N LEU A 124 -23.06 13.77 0.83
CA LEU A 124 -21.92 13.89 -0.07
C LEU A 124 -20.61 13.43 0.57
N ALA A 125 -20.35 13.81 1.83
CA ALA A 125 -19.16 13.40 2.57
C ALA A 125 -19.05 11.87 2.67
N ARG A 126 -20.16 11.20 3.03
CA ARG A 126 -20.23 9.73 3.12
C ARG A 126 -20.07 9.07 1.75
N ALA A 127 -20.64 9.64 0.70
CA ALA A 127 -20.49 9.12 -0.67
C ALA A 127 -19.03 9.18 -1.13
N VAL A 128 -18.34 10.30 -0.89
CA VAL A 128 -16.90 10.44 -1.20
C VAL A 128 -16.06 9.46 -0.39
N ALA A 129 -16.29 9.37 0.92
CA ALA A 129 -15.59 8.41 1.79
C ALA A 129 -15.78 6.96 1.31
N ALA A 130 -17.03 6.58 1.01
CA ALA A 130 -17.37 5.23 0.56
C ALA A 130 -16.77 4.89 -0.80
N GLY A 131 -16.78 5.81 -1.77
CA GLY A 131 -16.20 5.55 -3.08
C GLY A 131 -14.67 5.47 -3.06
N LEU A 132 -14.00 6.32 -2.26
CA LEU A 132 -12.56 6.20 -2.01
C LEU A 132 -12.21 4.90 -1.25
N ALA A 133 -13.08 4.46 -0.34
CA ALA A 133 -12.90 3.19 0.37
C ALA A 133 -12.96 2.01 -0.60
N HIS A 134 -13.86 2.03 -1.60
CA HIS A 134 -13.92 1.00 -2.63
C HIS A 134 -12.66 0.97 -3.51
N GLU A 135 -12.12 2.14 -3.89
CA GLU A 135 -10.85 2.20 -4.63
C GLU A 135 -9.69 1.56 -3.83
N SER A 136 -9.60 1.90 -2.54
CA SER A 136 -8.59 1.33 -1.65
C SER A 136 -8.81 -0.17 -1.43
N LEU A 137 -10.05 -0.60 -1.24
CA LEU A 137 -10.44 -2.00 -1.05
C LEU A 137 -10.03 -2.87 -2.23
N VAL A 138 -10.34 -2.45 -3.46
CA VAL A 138 -10.01 -3.21 -4.68
C VAL A 138 -8.49 -3.30 -4.87
N THR A 139 -7.76 -2.23 -4.55
CA THR A 139 -6.29 -2.22 -4.65
C THR A 139 -5.65 -3.14 -3.60
N GLN A 140 -6.11 -3.09 -2.34
CA GLN A 140 -5.58 -3.93 -1.27
C GLN A 140 -5.99 -5.41 -1.42
N MET A 141 -7.18 -5.68 -1.98
CA MET A 141 -7.61 -7.03 -2.33
C MET A 141 -6.60 -7.67 -3.28
N GLU A 142 -6.21 -6.99 -4.36
CA GLU A 142 -5.23 -7.49 -5.32
C GLU A 142 -3.90 -7.84 -4.64
N ASP A 143 -3.39 -6.95 -3.79
CA ASP A 143 -2.17 -7.17 -3.00
C ASP A 143 -2.27 -8.38 -2.05
N ILE A 144 -3.39 -8.53 -1.33
CA ILE A 144 -3.65 -9.71 -0.48
C ILE A 144 -3.67 -10.99 -1.30
N CYS A 145 -4.32 -10.97 -2.48
CA CYS A 145 -4.47 -12.15 -3.32
C CYS A 145 -3.17 -12.55 -4.01
N LEU A 146 -2.38 -11.58 -4.46
CA LEU A 146 -1.05 -11.82 -5.02
C LEU A 146 -0.07 -12.35 -3.96
N ARG A 147 -0.16 -11.88 -2.70
CA ARG A 147 0.61 -12.47 -1.59
C ARG A 147 0.15 -13.89 -1.23
N THR A 148 -1.15 -14.17 -1.33
CA THR A 148 -1.72 -15.46 -0.97
C THR A 148 -1.40 -16.54 -2.01
N LEU A 149 -1.49 -16.21 -3.30
CA LEU A 149 -1.24 -17.15 -4.39
C LEU A 149 -0.58 -16.44 -5.60
N PRO A 150 0.76 -16.23 -5.57
CA PRO A 150 1.47 -15.47 -6.60
C PRO A 150 1.37 -16.03 -8.02
N THR A 151 1.17 -17.35 -8.15
CA THR A 151 1.04 -18.05 -9.43
C THR A 151 -0.25 -17.71 -10.18
N SER A 152 -1.23 -17.10 -9.52
CA SER A 152 -2.52 -16.72 -10.09
C SER A 152 -2.62 -15.22 -10.43
N SER A 153 -1.50 -14.57 -10.70
CA SER A 153 -1.45 -13.11 -10.96
C SER A 153 -2.41 -12.66 -12.05
N LYS A 154 -2.47 -13.37 -13.18
CA LYS A 154 -3.40 -13.08 -14.30
C LYS A 154 -4.87 -13.03 -13.86
N ARG A 155 -5.25 -13.79 -12.84
CA ARG A 155 -6.63 -13.80 -12.31
C ARG A 155 -6.88 -12.65 -11.34
N TYR A 156 -5.89 -12.23 -10.56
CA TYR A 156 -6.08 -11.26 -9.47
C TYR A 156 -5.72 -9.82 -9.83
N THR A 157 -5.08 -9.58 -10.98
CA THR A 157 -4.81 -8.23 -11.52
C THR A 157 -6.07 -7.60 -12.13
N VAL A 158 -7.07 -7.30 -11.29
CA VAL A 158 -8.37 -6.75 -11.70
C VAL A 158 -8.55 -5.29 -11.36
N SER A 159 -7.68 -4.71 -10.52
CA SER A 159 -7.86 -3.34 -10.02
C SER A 159 -7.81 -2.28 -11.12
N GLU A 160 -6.90 -2.40 -12.09
CA GLU A 160 -6.77 -1.43 -13.18
C GLU A 160 -7.99 -1.42 -14.10
N ALA A 161 -8.52 -2.59 -14.46
CA ALA A 161 -9.75 -2.69 -15.23
C ALA A 161 -10.95 -2.08 -14.49
N TRP A 162 -11.04 -2.31 -13.18
CA TRP A 162 -12.06 -1.69 -12.32
C TRP A 162 -11.90 -0.17 -12.26
N LYS A 163 -10.68 0.35 -12.06
CA LYS A 163 -10.40 1.80 -12.04
C LYS A 163 -10.80 2.45 -13.36
N GLN A 164 -10.48 1.79 -14.48
CA GLN A 164 -10.81 2.30 -15.81
C GLN A 164 -12.32 2.47 -16.00
N ARG A 165 -13.14 1.51 -15.55
CA ARG A 165 -14.61 1.61 -15.61
C ARG A 165 -15.16 2.70 -14.69
N ASN A 166 -14.48 2.97 -13.58
CA ASN A 166 -14.93 3.90 -12.56
C ASN A 166 -14.26 5.29 -12.64
N VAL A 167 -13.40 5.54 -13.64
CA VAL A 167 -12.52 6.71 -13.71
C VAL A 167 -13.27 8.05 -13.63
N ALA A 168 -14.46 8.15 -14.24
CA ALA A 168 -15.27 9.36 -14.22
C ALA A 168 -15.75 9.71 -12.79
N LEU A 169 -16.25 8.70 -12.05
CA LEU A 169 -16.69 8.89 -10.66
C LEU A 169 -15.49 9.11 -9.72
N LEU A 170 -14.39 8.39 -9.91
CA LEU A 170 -13.16 8.57 -9.13
C LEU A 170 -12.63 10.01 -9.27
N ASN A 171 -12.55 10.53 -10.49
CA ASN A 171 -12.13 11.91 -10.73
C ASN A 171 -13.11 12.91 -10.10
N LYS A 172 -14.42 12.68 -10.22
CA LYS A 172 -15.43 13.53 -9.59
C LYS A 172 -15.29 13.57 -8.07
N MET A 173 -15.06 12.43 -7.42
CA MET A 173 -14.83 12.37 -5.97
C MET A 173 -13.60 13.15 -5.53
N ARG A 174 -12.49 13.03 -6.28
CA ARG A 174 -11.26 13.78 -5.98
C ARG A 174 -11.45 15.29 -6.11
N MET A 175 -12.18 15.74 -7.13
CA MET A 175 -12.55 17.15 -7.26
C MET A 175 -13.47 17.61 -6.12
N VAL A 176 -14.52 16.85 -5.80
CA VAL A 176 -15.42 17.15 -4.67
C VAL A 176 -14.65 17.25 -3.35
N LEU A 177 -13.73 16.31 -3.10
CA LEU A 177 -12.85 16.30 -1.92
C LEU A 177 -11.96 17.55 -1.87
N ALA A 178 -11.43 17.96 -3.02
CA ALA A 178 -10.61 19.15 -3.16
C ALA A 178 -11.40 20.44 -2.87
N ASP A 179 -12.60 20.55 -3.43
CA ASP A 179 -13.37 21.80 -3.44
C ASP A 179 -14.17 22.07 -2.16
N ASN A 180 -14.67 21.01 -1.50
CA ASN A 180 -15.69 21.14 -0.43
C ASN A 180 -15.21 20.74 0.95
N PHE A 181 -14.12 19.99 1.04
CA PHE A 181 -13.65 19.46 2.30
C PHE A 181 -12.23 19.96 2.53
N ALA A 182 -11.93 20.42 3.74
CA ALA A 182 -10.58 20.83 4.13
C ALA A 182 -10.34 20.51 5.62
N GLY A 183 -9.07 20.60 6.04
CA GLY A 183 -8.67 20.45 7.44
C GLY A 183 -9.24 19.19 8.10
N ALA A 184 -9.89 19.37 9.24
CA ALA A 184 -10.47 18.30 10.05
C ALA A 184 -11.48 17.42 9.29
N GLN A 185 -12.23 17.97 8.33
CA GLN A 185 -13.21 17.18 7.57
C GLN A 185 -12.54 16.17 6.64
N ARG A 186 -11.44 16.55 5.96
CA ARG A 186 -10.67 15.59 5.15
C ARG A 186 -10.05 14.50 6.01
N VAL A 187 -9.57 14.86 7.20
CA VAL A 187 -9.03 13.89 8.17
C VAL A 187 -10.12 12.89 8.58
N ALA A 188 -11.33 13.37 8.89
CA ALA A 188 -12.47 12.51 9.22
C ALA A 188 -12.85 11.58 8.05
N ILE A 189 -12.98 12.11 6.83
CA ILE A 189 -13.27 11.30 5.63
C ILE A 189 -12.21 10.21 5.42
N ASN A 190 -10.93 10.54 5.58
CA ASN A 190 -9.84 9.57 5.44
C ASN A 190 -9.84 8.52 6.56
N ALA A 191 -10.22 8.90 7.79
CA ALA A 191 -10.36 7.97 8.90
C ALA A 191 -11.53 7.00 8.66
N ASP A 192 -12.69 7.51 8.23
CA ASP A 192 -13.87 6.70 7.90
C ASP A 192 -13.57 5.73 6.76
N MET A 193 -12.90 6.20 5.70
CA MET A 193 -12.44 5.37 4.60
C MET A 193 -11.57 4.20 5.09
N LYS A 194 -10.57 4.49 5.91
CA LYS A 194 -9.66 3.46 6.47
C LYS A 194 -10.42 2.48 7.37
N ALA A 195 -11.32 2.98 8.20
CA ALA A 195 -12.11 2.14 9.11
C ALA A 195 -12.98 1.14 8.33
N GLU A 196 -13.62 1.56 7.23
CA GLU A 196 -14.46 0.66 6.43
C GLU A 196 -13.62 -0.38 5.67
N VAL A 197 -12.44 0.01 5.17
CA VAL A 197 -11.51 -0.93 4.53
C VAL A 197 -11.00 -1.96 5.54
N GLU A 198 -10.57 -1.53 6.73
CA GLU A 198 -10.11 -2.42 7.80
C GLU A 198 -11.22 -3.37 8.26
N LYS A 199 -12.44 -2.87 8.42
CA LYS A 199 -13.61 -3.69 8.75
C LYS A 199 -13.85 -4.80 7.72
N THR A 200 -13.58 -4.52 6.45
CA THR A 200 -13.79 -5.48 5.36
C THR A 200 -12.62 -6.46 5.23
N LEU A 201 -11.38 -5.97 5.27
CA LEU A 201 -10.17 -6.76 5.02
C LEU A 201 -9.55 -7.38 6.26
N GLY A 202 -9.77 -6.81 7.45
CA GLY A 202 -9.22 -7.31 8.71
C GLY A 202 -9.55 -8.78 9.01
N PRO A 203 -10.79 -9.26 8.76
CA PRO A 203 -11.11 -10.68 8.88
C PRO A 203 -10.42 -11.56 7.83
N VAL A 204 -10.23 -11.03 6.62
CA VAL A 204 -9.60 -11.74 5.49
C VAL A 204 -8.11 -11.93 5.77
N ASP A 205 -7.43 -10.90 6.26
CA ASP A 205 -6.00 -10.95 6.57
C ASP A 205 -5.68 -12.02 7.63
N LYS A 206 -6.58 -12.17 8.62
CA LYS A 206 -6.48 -13.15 9.71
C LYS A 206 -6.97 -14.55 9.31
N ALA A 207 -7.55 -14.72 8.13
CA ALA A 207 -8.12 -15.99 7.70
C ALA A 207 -7.02 -17.00 7.28
N THR A 208 -7.37 -18.29 7.31
CA THR A 208 -6.47 -19.35 6.85
C THR A 208 -6.13 -19.16 5.35
N PRO A 209 -4.99 -19.70 4.86
CA PRO A 209 -4.65 -19.61 3.43
C PRO A 209 -5.76 -20.10 2.50
N ALA A 210 -6.41 -21.22 2.83
CA ALA A 210 -7.51 -21.77 2.04
C ALA A 210 -8.74 -20.85 2.02
N ALA A 211 -9.07 -20.20 3.14
CA ALA A 211 -10.16 -19.23 3.21
C ALA A 211 -9.83 -17.95 2.42
N ARG A 212 -8.57 -17.47 2.48
CA ARG A 212 -8.10 -16.33 1.68
C ARG A 212 -8.17 -16.61 0.18
N ILE A 213 -7.78 -17.80 -0.27
CA ILE A 213 -7.89 -18.19 -1.69
C ILE A 213 -9.35 -18.14 -2.15
N LYS A 214 -10.28 -18.75 -1.40
CA LYS A 214 -11.72 -18.71 -1.73
C LYS A 214 -12.27 -17.30 -1.78
N TRP A 215 -11.86 -16.45 -0.83
CA TRP A 215 -12.24 -15.04 -0.81
C TRP A 215 -11.67 -14.29 -2.02
N CYS A 216 -10.42 -14.55 -2.40
CA CYS A 216 -9.77 -13.95 -3.57
C CYS A 216 -10.43 -14.34 -4.88
N ASP A 217 -10.76 -15.62 -5.06
CA ASP A 217 -11.47 -16.10 -6.24
C ASP A 217 -12.83 -15.38 -6.37
N LYS A 218 -13.62 -15.38 -5.29
CA LYS A 218 -14.92 -14.72 -5.27
C LYS A 218 -14.81 -13.21 -5.50
N SER A 219 -13.90 -12.53 -4.80
CA SER A 219 -13.78 -11.07 -4.88
C SER A 219 -13.28 -10.62 -6.24
N SER A 220 -12.36 -11.37 -6.86
CA SER A 220 -11.92 -11.11 -8.23
C SER A 220 -13.08 -11.25 -9.21
N ASP A 221 -13.91 -12.30 -9.08
CA ASP A 221 -15.08 -12.50 -9.94
C ASP A 221 -16.13 -11.37 -9.75
N GLU A 222 -16.36 -10.89 -8.52
CA GLU A 222 -17.24 -9.75 -8.23
C GLU A 222 -16.72 -8.42 -8.79
N VAL A 223 -15.40 -8.19 -8.73
CA VAL A 223 -14.76 -7.01 -9.32
C VAL A 223 -14.78 -7.08 -10.86
N ALA A 224 -14.54 -8.26 -11.43
CA ALA A 224 -14.55 -8.47 -12.88
C ALA A 224 -15.97 -8.34 -13.48
N SER A 225 -16.99 -8.81 -12.76
CA SER A 225 -18.40 -8.72 -13.20
C SER A 225 -19.02 -7.33 -13.08
N GLY A 226 -18.36 -6.39 -12.40
CA GLY A 226 -18.85 -5.02 -12.21
C GLY A 226 -19.84 -4.83 -11.06
N VAL A 227 -20.11 -5.88 -10.25
CA VAL A 227 -20.94 -5.77 -9.03
C VAL A 227 -20.34 -4.77 -8.04
N MET A 228 -19.02 -4.61 -8.08
CA MET A 228 -18.26 -3.66 -7.26
C MET A 228 -18.12 -2.26 -7.91
N ASP A 229 -18.71 -2.01 -9.08
CA ASP A 229 -18.61 -0.71 -9.73
C ASP A 229 -19.42 0.36 -8.97
N LEU A 230 -18.84 1.55 -8.84
CA LEU A 230 -19.39 2.68 -8.08
C LEU A 230 -20.71 3.17 -8.68
N ALA A 231 -20.87 3.05 -9.99
CA ALA A 231 -22.08 3.46 -10.71
C ALA A 231 -23.32 2.64 -10.32
N VAL A 232 -23.14 1.38 -9.90
CA VAL A 232 -24.23 0.49 -9.48
C VAL A 232 -24.65 0.78 -8.02
N LYS A 233 -23.80 1.47 -7.25
CA LYS A 233 -24.02 1.78 -5.84
C LYS A 233 -24.71 3.14 -5.70
N ALA A 234 -26.05 3.13 -5.63
CA ALA A 234 -26.87 4.34 -5.57
C ALA A 234 -26.45 5.31 -4.44
N ASN A 235 -26.07 4.79 -3.27
CA ASN A 235 -25.59 5.57 -2.12
C ASN A 235 -24.27 6.31 -2.37
N ILE A 236 -23.50 5.93 -3.39
CA ILE A 236 -22.28 6.61 -3.84
C ILE A 236 -22.59 7.49 -5.05
N ALA A 237 -23.20 6.90 -6.08
CA ALA A 237 -23.42 7.57 -7.36
C ALA A 237 -24.40 8.74 -7.26
N GLN A 238 -25.50 8.63 -6.51
CA GLN A 238 -26.53 9.67 -6.49
C GLN A 238 -26.04 10.99 -5.88
N PRO A 239 -25.42 11.03 -4.68
CA PRO A 239 -24.92 12.29 -4.11
C PRO A 239 -23.85 12.94 -4.98
N LEU A 240 -22.97 12.12 -5.58
CA LEU A 240 -21.94 12.59 -6.49
C LEU A 240 -22.55 13.16 -7.78
N ASN A 241 -23.57 12.53 -8.36
CA ASN A 241 -24.22 13.00 -9.58
C ASN A 241 -25.02 14.29 -9.33
N ALA A 242 -25.64 14.43 -8.15
CA ALA A 242 -26.35 15.64 -7.75
C ALA A 242 -25.40 16.83 -7.53
N TYR A 243 -24.14 16.57 -7.17
CA TYR A 243 -23.14 17.63 -7.03
C TYR A 243 -22.78 18.26 -8.39
N LYS A 244 -22.94 19.59 -8.46
CA LYS A 244 -22.55 20.42 -9.60
C LYS A 244 -21.18 21.03 -9.32
N LEU A 245 -20.21 20.73 -10.18
CA LEU A 245 -18.92 21.42 -10.19
C LEU A 245 -19.19 22.91 -10.50
N ARG A 246 -18.50 23.80 -9.78
CA ARG A 246 -18.56 25.24 -10.01
C ARG A 246 -17.43 25.67 -10.94
#